data_AF-A0A5R1P387-F1
#
_entry.id   AF-A0A5R1P387-F1
#
_cell.length_a   1.000
_cell.length_b   1.000
_cell.length_c   1.000
_cell.angle_alpha   90.00
_cell.angle_beta   90.00
_cell.angle_gamma   90.00
#
_symmetry.space_group_name_H-M   'P 1'
#
loop_
_entity.id
_entity.type
_entity.pdbx_description
1 polymer ?
#
loop_
_entity_poly.entity_id
_entity_poly.type
_entity_poly.pdbx_seq_one_letter_code
_entity_poly.pdbx_strand_id
1 'polypeptide(L)'
;MNGFLIGYACVSTDEQDLTAQQNALERLGVRSSLIYTDHGLTGTNRARPGLREALAACRAGDTLVVAKLDRLARSLRDAKDIIDELTAKDVKLSIGGSVHDPNDPVGRLLFNVLAMVAEFESNLIRARTREGMQVAKAKGHLRGRQPKLSVPQRKHLIEVHNAGLHSSAELAELFNVARSTVYRTIQRQFESSL
;
A
#
# COMPACT_ATOMS: atom_id res chain seq x y z
N MET A 1 2.45 37.84 -1.13
CA MET A 1 2.72 37.12 -2.40
C MET A 1 1.78 35.93 -2.43
N ASN A 2 0.89 35.84 -3.44
CA ASN A 2 -0.01 34.69 -3.55
C ASN A 2 0.78 33.51 -4.14
N GLY A 3 1.00 32.46 -3.37
CA GLY A 3 1.52 31.19 -3.88
C GLY A 3 0.51 30.48 -4.77
N PHE A 4 0.98 29.53 -5.57
CA PHE A 4 0.14 28.72 -6.42
C PHE A 4 -0.60 27.64 -5.61
N LEU A 5 -1.75 27.24 -6.13
CA LEU A 5 -2.47 26.06 -5.68
C LEU A 5 -2.08 24.86 -6.56
N ILE A 6 -1.50 23.83 -5.94
CA ILE A 6 -1.10 22.59 -6.60
C ILE A 6 -2.08 21.51 -6.15
N GLY A 7 -2.75 20.82 -7.08
CA GLY A 7 -3.73 19.79 -6.76
C GLY A 7 -3.15 18.39 -6.80
N TYR A 8 -3.60 17.53 -5.90
CA TYR A 8 -3.34 16.09 -5.99
C TYR A 8 -4.62 15.27 -5.80
N ALA A 9 -4.82 14.29 -6.68
CA ALA A 9 -5.94 13.34 -6.64
C ALA A 9 -5.44 11.90 -6.85
N CYS A 10 -6.13 10.94 -6.23
CA CYS A 10 -5.74 9.53 -6.27
C CYS A 10 -6.97 8.62 -6.30
N VAL A 11 -6.97 7.63 -7.19
CA VAL A 11 -8.05 6.64 -7.30
C VAL A 11 -7.53 5.21 -7.40
N SER A 12 -8.30 4.29 -6.80
CA SER A 12 -7.92 2.87 -6.71
C SER A 12 -8.27 2.08 -7.96
N THR A 13 -9.31 2.46 -8.74
CA THR A 13 -9.78 1.68 -9.91
C THR A 13 -10.84 2.35 -10.80
N ASP A 14 -11.50 3.44 -10.38
CA ASP A 14 -12.68 3.99 -11.05
C ASP A 14 -12.42 5.38 -11.68
N GLU A 15 -12.66 5.50 -12.98
CA GLU A 15 -12.52 6.75 -13.74
C GLU A 15 -13.58 7.81 -13.34
N GLN A 16 -14.75 7.38 -12.85
CA GLN A 16 -15.79 8.29 -12.36
C GLN A 16 -15.38 9.00 -11.06
N ASP A 17 -14.69 8.30 -10.15
CA ASP A 17 -14.16 8.88 -8.90
C ASP A 17 -13.08 9.94 -9.19
N LEU A 18 -12.26 9.74 -10.23
CA LEU A 18 -11.19 10.67 -10.56
C LEU A 18 -11.74 11.99 -11.07
N THR A 19 -12.70 11.93 -11.99
CA THR A 19 -13.39 13.12 -12.51
C THR A 19 -14.04 13.91 -11.37
N ALA A 20 -14.66 13.22 -10.41
CA ALA A 20 -15.25 13.86 -9.24
C ALA A 20 -14.21 14.56 -8.35
N GLN A 21 -13.03 13.96 -8.15
CA GLN A 21 -11.93 14.56 -7.38
C GLN A 21 -11.32 15.76 -8.11
N GLN A 22 -11.07 15.66 -9.42
CA GLN A 22 -10.55 16.78 -10.23
C GLN A 22 -11.51 17.96 -10.18
N ASN A 23 -12.81 17.73 -10.41
CA ASN A 23 -13.83 18.77 -10.30
C ASN A 23 -13.89 19.40 -8.91
N ALA A 24 -13.63 18.63 -7.85
CA ALA A 24 -13.56 19.16 -6.49
C ALA A 24 -12.33 20.07 -6.29
N LEU A 25 -11.17 19.68 -6.83
CA LEU A 25 -9.95 20.50 -6.78
C LEU A 25 -10.10 21.79 -7.59
N GLU A 26 -10.72 21.72 -8.77
CA GLU A 26 -11.02 22.90 -9.59
C GLU A 26 -11.97 23.86 -8.86
N ARG A 27 -13.01 23.34 -8.18
CA ARG A 27 -13.89 24.13 -7.30
C ARG A 27 -13.15 24.78 -6.13
N LEU A 28 -12.04 24.20 -5.69
CA LEU A 28 -11.16 24.79 -4.68
C LEU A 28 -10.15 25.79 -5.26
N GLY A 29 -10.24 26.10 -6.57
CA GLY A 29 -9.42 27.10 -7.25
C GLY A 29 -8.12 26.56 -7.84
N VAL A 30 -7.90 25.25 -7.83
CA VAL A 30 -6.73 24.64 -8.47
C VAL A 30 -6.90 24.68 -9.98
N ARG A 31 -5.89 25.17 -10.71
CA ARG A 31 -5.89 25.11 -12.19
C ARG A 31 -5.71 23.67 -12.64
N SER A 32 -6.47 23.24 -13.65
CA SER A 32 -6.43 21.87 -14.19
C SER A 32 -5.00 21.43 -14.57
N SER A 33 -4.18 22.35 -15.11
CA SER A 33 -2.77 22.09 -15.47
C SER A 33 -1.81 21.88 -14.28
N LEU A 34 -2.27 22.13 -13.05
CA LEU A 34 -1.53 21.91 -11.80
C LEU A 34 -2.14 20.79 -10.96
N ILE A 35 -3.03 19.98 -11.53
CA ILE A 35 -3.57 18.80 -10.86
C ILE A 35 -2.76 17.57 -11.28
N TYR A 36 -2.13 16.93 -10.30
CA TYR A 36 -1.38 15.70 -10.49
C TYR A 36 -2.23 14.52 -10.00
N THR A 37 -2.16 13.38 -10.71
CA THR A 37 -3.04 12.25 -10.44
C THR A 37 -2.30 10.93 -10.39
N ASP A 38 -2.69 10.06 -9.44
CA ASP A 38 -2.27 8.66 -9.41
C ASP A 38 -3.47 7.72 -9.65
N HIS A 39 -3.26 6.69 -10.48
CA HIS A 39 -4.26 5.69 -10.86
C HIS A 39 -3.93 4.30 -10.30
N GLY A 40 -4.96 3.49 -10.06
CA GLY A 40 -4.78 2.05 -9.82
C GLY A 40 -4.11 1.71 -8.49
N LEU A 41 -4.21 2.60 -7.49
CA LEU A 41 -3.59 2.39 -6.19
C LEU A 41 -4.40 1.39 -5.36
N THR A 42 -4.26 0.12 -5.71
CA THR A 42 -4.65 -1.00 -4.86
C THR A 42 -3.66 -1.13 -3.70
N GLY A 43 -4.09 -1.64 -2.54
CA GLY A 43 -3.31 -1.69 -1.29
C GLY A 43 -1.91 -2.33 -1.36
N THR A 44 -1.55 -2.93 -2.50
CA THR A 44 -0.23 -3.50 -2.82
C THR A 44 0.69 -2.57 -3.62
N ASN A 45 0.20 -1.65 -4.47
CA ASN A 45 1.05 -0.76 -5.26
C ASN A 45 1.41 0.51 -4.46
N ARG A 46 2.66 0.65 -4.05
CA ARG A 46 3.15 1.78 -3.24
C ARG A 46 3.62 2.99 -4.05
N ALA A 47 3.87 2.83 -5.34
CA ALA A 47 4.39 3.93 -6.15
C ALA A 47 3.30 5.00 -6.33
N ARG A 48 3.64 6.25 -6.00
CA ARG A 48 2.82 7.46 -6.19
C ARG A 48 3.59 8.49 -7.02
N PRO A 49 3.84 8.21 -8.32
CA PRO A 49 4.54 9.17 -9.17
C PRO A 49 3.83 10.51 -9.22
N GLY A 50 2.50 10.55 -9.27
CA GLY A 50 1.71 11.78 -9.28
C GLY A 50 1.87 12.60 -8.00
N LEU A 51 1.83 11.97 -6.82
CA LEU A 51 2.09 12.69 -5.56
C LEU A 51 3.51 13.26 -5.52
N ARG A 52 4.49 12.47 -5.96
CA ARG A 52 5.90 12.88 -5.98
C ARG A 52 6.09 14.08 -6.91
N GLU A 53 5.44 14.10 -8.07
CA GLU A 53 5.46 15.23 -9.00
C GLU A 53 4.77 16.47 -8.42
N ALA A 54 3.63 16.30 -7.75
CA ALA A 54 2.95 17.40 -7.05
C ALA A 54 3.86 18.03 -5.99
N LEU A 55 4.48 17.21 -5.14
CA LEU A 55 5.40 17.66 -4.08
C LEU A 55 6.64 18.32 -4.66
N ALA A 56 7.14 17.87 -5.81
CA ALA A 56 8.27 18.49 -6.50
C ALA A 56 7.91 19.83 -7.17
N ALA A 57 6.65 20.01 -7.58
CA ALA A 57 6.16 21.25 -8.17
C ALA A 57 5.95 22.36 -7.13
N CYS A 58 5.65 22.01 -5.88
CA CYS A 58 5.45 22.96 -4.78
C CYS A 58 6.74 23.72 -4.42
N ARG A 59 6.61 25.04 -4.21
CA ARG A 59 7.66 25.95 -3.74
C ARG A 59 7.19 26.72 -2.49
N ALA A 60 8.13 27.36 -1.80
CA ALA A 60 7.83 28.18 -0.63
C ALA A 60 6.71 29.20 -0.91
N GLY A 61 5.71 29.24 -0.03
CA GLY A 61 4.51 30.06 -0.15
C GLY A 61 3.35 29.42 -0.92
N ASP A 62 3.57 28.32 -1.65
CA ASP A 62 2.51 27.59 -2.34
C ASP A 62 1.60 26.82 -1.36
N THR A 63 0.49 26.29 -1.88
CA THR A 63 -0.40 25.39 -1.14
C THR A 63 -0.65 24.12 -1.94
N LEU A 64 -0.35 22.97 -1.34
CA LEU A 64 -0.81 21.68 -1.84
C LEU A 64 -2.28 21.49 -1.43
N VAL A 65 -3.15 21.20 -2.39
CA VAL A 65 -4.59 21.06 -2.21
C VAL A 65 -5.02 19.63 -2.51
N VAL A 66 -5.76 19.04 -1.58
CA VAL A 66 -6.38 17.72 -1.73
C VAL A 66 -7.85 17.79 -1.35
N ALA A 67 -8.69 17.02 -2.03
CA ALA A 67 -10.12 17.01 -1.74
C ALA A 67 -10.42 16.42 -0.35
N LYS A 68 -9.69 15.37 0.05
CA LYS A 68 -9.79 14.70 1.35
C LYS A 68 -8.46 14.09 1.77
N LEU A 69 -8.25 13.91 3.08
CA LEU A 69 -7.00 13.39 3.63
C LEU A 69 -6.71 11.93 3.21
N ASP A 70 -7.74 11.08 3.10
CA ASP A 70 -7.62 9.68 2.66
C ASP A 70 -7.16 9.54 1.21
N ARG A 71 -7.25 10.63 0.42
CA ARG A 71 -6.74 10.69 -0.96
C ARG A 71 -5.27 11.09 -1.02
N LEU A 72 -4.77 11.77 0.02
CA LEU A 72 -3.36 12.14 0.15
C LEU A 72 -2.53 11.03 0.79
N ALA A 73 -2.99 10.54 1.94
CA ALA A 73 -2.21 9.69 2.82
C ALA A 73 -2.91 8.34 3.09
N ARG A 74 -2.13 7.27 3.03
CA ARG A 74 -2.63 5.88 3.25
C ARG A 74 -2.53 5.42 4.69
N SER A 75 -1.79 6.17 5.48
CA SER A 75 -1.64 5.95 6.91
C SER A 75 -1.29 7.28 7.54
N LEU A 76 -1.37 7.31 8.86
CA LEU A 76 -1.04 8.49 9.62
C LEU A 76 0.45 8.82 9.61
N ARG A 77 1.32 7.80 9.62
CA ARG A 77 2.77 7.97 9.41
C ARG A 77 3.03 8.60 8.06
N ASP A 78 2.39 8.08 7.02
CA ASP A 78 2.47 8.63 5.67
C ASP A 78 1.98 10.09 5.60
N ALA A 79 0.88 10.42 6.29
CA ALA A 79 0.41 11.80 6.39
C ALA A 79 1.44 12.71 7.08
N LYS A 80 2.05 12.23 8.17
CA LYS A 80 3.10 12.96 8.90
C LYS A 80 4.33 13.20 8.01
N ASP A 81 4.82 12.18 7.32
CA ASP A 81 5.99 12.29 6.44
C ASP A 81 5.74 13.33 5.34
N ILE A 82 4.55 13.33 4.72
CA ILE A 82 4.15 14.33 3.72
C ILE A 82 4.10 15.74 4.32
N ILE A 83 3.53 15.89 5.52
CA ILE A 83 3.44 17.19 6.19
C ILE A 83 4.81 17.71 6.60
N ASP A 84 5.70 16.85 7.09
CA ASP A 84 7.08 17.23 7.43
C ASP A 84 7.84 17.71 6.17
N GLU A 85 7.64 17.06 5.01
CA GLU A 85 8.19 17.51 3.72
C GLU A 85 7.63 18.88 3.30
N LEU A 86 6.31 19.08 3.37
CA LEU A 86 5.67 20.36 3.04
C LEU A 86 6.14 21.48 3.98
N THR A 87 6.26 21.18 5.27
CA THR A 87 6.78 22.10 6.30
C THR A 87 8.21 22.52 5.97
N ALA A 88 9.08 21.58 5.61
CA ALA A 88 10.46 21.87 5.24
C ALA A 88 10.58 22.77 3.99
N LYS A 89 9.56 22.75 3.11
CA LYS A 89 9.47 23.57 1.90
C LYS A 89 8.72 24.89 2.10
N ASP A 90 8.20 25.17 3.30
CA ASP A 90 7.30 26.31 3.57
C ASP A 90 6.04 26.30 2.68
N VAL A 91 5.45 25.12 2.49
CA VAL A 91 4.26 24.87 1.67
C VAL A 91 3.07 24.55 2.57
N LYS A 92 1.93 25.22 2.35
CA LYS A 92 0.70 24.96 3.10
C LYS A 92 -0.02 23.71 2.59
N LEU A 93 -0.82 23.08 3.44
CA LEU A 93 -1.68 21.97 3.05
C LEU A 93 -3.15 22.38 3.15
N SER A 94 -3.92 22.27 2.07
CA SER A 94 -5.37 22.49 2.08
C SER A 94 -6.09 21.15 1.91
N ILE A 95 -6.97 20.82 2.85
CA ILE A 95 -7.79 19.61 2.83
C ILE A 95 -9.25 20.02 2.72
N GLY A 96 -9.89 19.74 1.59
CA GLY A 96 -11.30 20.08 1.36
C GLY A 96 -11.60 21.58 1.51
N GLY A 97 -10.60 22.45 1.29
CA GLY A 97 -10.70 23.90 1.45
C GLY A 97 -10.26 24.44 2.82
N SER A 98 -10.01 23.58 3.81
CA SER A 98 -9.43 23.99 5.09
C SER A 98 -7.91 24.06 4.97
N VAL A 99 -7.36 25.26 5.08
CA VAL A 99 -5.90 25.49 4.97
C VAL A 99 -5.24 25.26 6.32
N HIS A 100 -4.22 24.40 6.31
CA HIS A 100 -3.33 24.11 7.42
C HIS A 100 -1.97 24.74 7.12
N ASP A 101 -1.62 25.72 7.94
CA ASP A 101 -0.31 26.36 7.89
C ASP A 101 0.70 25.51 8.67
N PRO A 102 1.78 25.01 8.05
CA PRO A 102 2.80 24.22 8.75
C PRO A 102 3.55 25.03 9.81
N ASN A 103 3.53 26.35 9.73
CA ASN A 103 4.15 27.25 10.70
C ASN A 103 3.22 27.59 11.88
N ASP A 104 1.94 27.17 11.86
CA ASP A 104 1.05 27.34 13.02
C ASP A 104 1.43 26.33 14.12
N PRO A 105 2.02 26.78 15.24
CA PRO A 105 2.47 25.89 16.30
C PRO A 105 1.30 25.12 16.96
N VAL A 106 0.10 25.71 16.99
CA VAL A 106 -1.09 25.08 17.60
C VAL A 106 -1.63 23.99 16.68
N GLY A 107 -1.81 24.30 15.40
CA GLY A 107 -2.20 23.33 14.37
C GLY A 107 -1.21 22.16 14.30
N ARG A 108 0.10 22.45 14.36
CA ARG A 108 1.14 21.41 14.34
C ARG A 108 1.10 20.51 15.58
N LEU A 109 0.87 21.07 16.77
CA LEU A 109 0.71 20.28 18.00
C LEU A 109 -0.51 19.35 17.91
N LEU A 110 -1.67 19.90 17.54
CA LEU A 110 -2.92 19.13 17.45
C LEU A 110 -2.79 17.99 16.43
N PHE A 111 -2.19 18.27 15.27
CA PHE A 111 -1.93 17.25 14.26
C PHE A 111 -1.00 16.16 14.79
N ASN A 112 0.08 16.51 15.47
CA ASN A 112 1.00 15.55 16.07
C ASN A 112 0.32 14.66 17.14
N VAL A 113 -0.58 15.23 17.94
CA VAL A 113 -1.35 14.45 18.93
C VAL A 113 -2.29 13.47 18.25
N LEU A 114 -3.04 13.90 17.24
CA LEU A 114 -3.90 13.01 16.44
C LEU A 114 -3.06 11.93 15.75
N ALA A 115 -1.87 12.29 15.28
CA ALA A 115 -0.89 11.37 14.72
C ALA A 115 -0.37 10.34 15.74
N MET A 116 -0.22 10.72 17.00
CA MET A 116 0.18 9.77 18.04
C MET A 116 -0.97 8.81 18.39
N VAL A 117 -2.20 9.32 18.49
CA VAL A 117 -3.38 8.52 18.83
C VAL A 117 -3.68 7.46 17.78
N ALA A 118 -3.73 7.82 16.49
CA ALA A 118 -4.06 6.82 15.48
C ALA A 118 -2.90 5.80 15.21
N GLU A 119 -1.63 6.14 15.51
CA GLU A 119 -0.55 5.14 15.54
C GLU A 119 -0.72 4.16 16.70
N PHE A 120 -1.09 4.67 17.89
CA PHE A 120 -1.41 3.85 19.05
C PHE A 120 -2.56 2.87 18.76
N GLU A 121 -3.68 3.35 18.21
CA GLU A 121 -4.83 2.49 17.86
C GLU A 121 -4.45 1.42 16.83
N SER A 122 -3.69 1.79 15.80
CA SER A 122 -3.19 0.86 14.79
C SER A 122 -2.32 -0.24 15.40
N ASN A 123 -1.45 0.13 16.33
CA ASN A 123 -0.59 -0.82 17.04
C ASN A 123 -1.42 -1.74 17.97
N LEU A 124 -2.45 -1.21 18.62
CA LEU A 124 -3.35 -1.99 19.48
C LEU A 124 -4.12 -3.05 18.67
N ILE A 125 -4.64 -2.68 17.50
CA ILE A 125 -5.31 -3.62 16.58
C ILE A 125 -4.32 -4.73 16.17
N ARG A 126 -3.10 -4.37 15.74
CA ARG A 126 -2.08 -5.35 15.35
C ARG A 126 -1.71 -6.30 16.50
N ALA A 127 -1.59 -5.78 17.72
CA ALA A 127 -1.30 -6.59 18.91
C ALA A 127 -2.41 -7.63 19.14
N ARG A 128 -3.67 -7.21 19.16
CA ARG A 128 -4.83 -8.11 19.31
C ARG A 128 -4.95 -9.13 18.19
N THR A 129 -4.73 -8.71 16.93
CA THR A 129 -4.72 -9.65 15.80
C THR A 129 -3.63 -10.70 15.96
N ARG A 130 -2.43 -10.30 16.37
CA ARG A 130 -1.31 -11.23 16.60
C ARG A 130 -1.62 -12.23 17.72
N GLU A 131 -2.18 -11.76 18.84
CA GLU A 131 -2.63 -12.63 19.94
C GLU A 131 -3.71 -13.61 19.47
N GLY A 132 -4.74 -13.12 18.75
CA GLY A 132 -5.79 -13.96 18.18
C GLY A 132 -5.23 -15.00 17.20
N MET A 133 -4.27 -14.62 16.35
CA MET A 133 -3.58 -15.55 15.45
C MET A 133 -2.77 -16.60 16.21
N GLN A 134 -2.10 -16.24 17.31
CA GLN A 134 -1.36 -17.20 18.14
C GLN A 134 -2.32 -18.24 18.75
N VAL A 135 -3.45 -17.79 19.30
CA VAL A 135 -4.49 -18.66 19.85
C VAL A 135 -5.08 -19.57 18.76
N ALA A 136 -5.42 -19.01 17.60
CA ALA A 136 -5.95 -19.78 16.48
C ALA A 136 -4.93 -20.79 15.91
N LYS A 137 -3.64 -20.44 15.90
CA LYS A 137 -2.55 -21.34 15.54
C LYS A 137 -2.41 -22.49 16.54
N ALA A 138 -2.44 -22.20 17.84
CA ALA A 138 -2.39 -23.20 18.90
C ALA A 138 -3.59 -24.17 18.85
N LYS A 139 -4.78 -23.68 18.47
CA LYS A 139 -5.98 -24.49 18.23
C LYS A 139 -5.99 -25.21 16.86
N GLY A 140 -4.96 -25.04 16.03
CA GLY A 140 -4.87 -25.69 14.71
C GLY A 140 -5.79 -25.13 13.62
N HIS A 141 -6.46 -23.98 13.86
CA HIS A 141 -7.41 -23.39 12.91
C HIS A 141 -6.73 -22.65 11.75
N LEU A 142 -5.48 -22.20 11.93
CA LEU A 142 -4.72 -21.55 10.86
C LEU A 142 -4.00 -22.59 10.00
N ARG A 143 -4.66 -23.01 8.92
CA ARG A 143 -4.02 -23.76 7.84
C ARG A 143 -3.48 -22.75 6.84
N GLY A 144 -2.14 -22.67 6.73
CA GLY A 144 -1.48 -21.82 5.72
C GLY A 144 -1.92 -22.19 4.29
N ARG A 145 -1.34 -21.50 3.29
CA ARG A 145 -1.67 -21.76 1.88
C ARG A 145 -1.58 -23.26 1.56
N GLN A 146 -2.69 -23.85 1.14
CA GLN A 146 -2.74 -25.26 0.79
C GLN A 146 -1.74 -25.56 -0.34
N PRO A 147 -1.04 -26.71 -0.30
CA PRO A 147 -0.21 -27.15 -1.41
C PRO A 147 -1.00 -27.18 -2.72
N LYS A 148 -0.39 -26.75 -3.83
CA LYS A 148 -1.02 -26.78 -5.16
C LYS A 148 -1.29 -28.21 -5.66
N LEU A 149 -0.47 -29.16 -5.23
CA LEU A 149 -0.58 -30.57 -5.59
C LEU A 149 -1.27 -31.34 -4.46
N SER A 150 -2.26 -32.15 -4.82
CA SER A 150 -2.91 -33.09 -3.92
C SER A 150 -1.92 -34.15 -3.40
N VAL A 151 -2.29 -34.90 -2.36
CA VAL A 151 -1.44 -36.00 -1.84
C VAL A 151 -1.09 -37.01 -2.95
N PRO A 152 -2.05 -37.50 -3.76
CA PRO A 152 -1.73 -38.40 -4.88
C PRO A 152 -0.80 -37.78 -5.92
N GLN A 153 -1.05 -36.52 -6.30
CA GLN A 153 -0.20 -35.83 -7.29
C GLN A 153 1.23 -35.63 -6.81
N ARG A 154 1.44 -35.38 -5.50
CA ARG A 154 2.78 -35.29 -4.93
C ARG A 154 3.52 -36.62 -4.97
N LYS A 155 2.86 -37.72 -4.61
CA LYS A 155 3.44 -39.07 -4.71
C LYS A 155 3.84 -39.38 -6.15
N HIS A 156 2.93 -39.15 -7.08
CA HIS A 156 3.18 -39.38 -8.49
C HIS A 156 4.36 -38.53 -9.01
N LEU A 157 4.44 -37.25 -8.62
CA LEU A 157 5.57 -36.40 -8.98
C LEU A 157 6.90 -36.96 -8.48
N ILE A 158 6.95 -37.46 -7.24
CA ILE A 158 8.16 -38.04 -6.65
C ILE A 158 8.56 -39.34 -7.35
N GLU A 159 7.58 -40.20 -7.68
CA GLU A 159 7.81 -41.44 -8.43
C GLU A 159 8.43 -41.14 -9.80
N VAL A 160 7.82 -40.22 -10.56
CA VAL A 160 8.31 -39.82 -11.88
C VAL A 160 9.67 -39.13 -11.80
N HIS A 161 9.93 -38.36 -10.74
CA HIS A 161 11.25 -37.76 -10.49
C HIS A 161 12.32 -38.82 -10.19
N ASN A 162 12.02 -39.79 -9.32
CA ASN A 162 12.94 -40.87 -8.95
C ASN A 162 13.25 -41.83 -10.10
N ALA A 163 12.33 -41.96 -11.06
CA ALA A 163 12.59 -42.70 -12.30
C ALA A 163 13.69 -42.07 -13.16
N GLY A 164 14.03 -40.79 -12.94
CA GLY A 164 15.13 -40.10 -13.63
C GLY A 164 14.85 -39.76 -15.10
N LEU A 165 13.63 -39.99 -15.58
CA LEU A 165 13.26 -39.83 -17.00
C LEU A 165 12.79 -38.42 -17.36
N HIS A 166 12.52 -37.57 -16.37
CA HIS A 166 12.00 -36.23 -16.58
C HIS A 166 12.83 -35.18 -15.83
N SER A 167 13.18 -34.12 -16.54
CA SER A 167 13.73 -32.91 -15.94
C SER A 167 12.70 -32.20 -15.07
N SER A 168 13.17 -31.33 -14.16
CA SER A 168 12.28 -30.50 -13.34
C SER A 168 11.41 -29.53 -14.17
N ALA A 169 11.79 -29.27 -15.42
CA ALA A 169 11.01 -28.48 -16.38
C ALA A 169 9.80 -29.27 -16.90
N GLU A 170 10.04 -30.49 -17.37
CA GLU A 170 8.99 -31.38 -17.87
C GLU A 170 8.02 -31.78 -16.77
N LEU A 171 8.52 -32.02 -15.54
CA LEU A 171 7.67 -32.23 -14.37
C LEU A 171 6.79 -31.00 -14.05
N ALA A 172 7.29 -29.79 -14.26
CA ALA A 172 6.51 -28.59 -14.03
C ALA A 172 5.34 -28.47 -15.02
N GLU A 173 5.60 -28.79 -16.29
CA GLU A 173 4.58 -28.82 -17.35
C GLU A 173 3.57 -29.95 -17.14
N LEU A 174 4.04 -31.18 -16.90
CA LEU A 174 3.21 -32.37 -16.73
C LEU A 174 2.22 -32.23 -15.57
N PHE A 175 2.63 -31.58 -14.49
CA PHE A 175 1.79 -31.35 -13.31
C PHE A 175 1.12 -29.97 -13.29
N ASN A 176 1.28 -29.17 -14.34
CA ASN A 176 0.75 -27.80 -14.47
C ASN A 176 1.06 -26.91 -13.24
N VAL A 177 2.32 -26.92 -12.82
CA VAL A 177 2.82 -26.12 -11.69
C VAL A 177 4.13 -25.42 -12.04
N ALA A 178 4.48 -24.37 -11.31
CA ALA A 178 5.78 -23.73 -11.48
C ALA A 178 6.91 -24.67 -11.02
N ARG A 179 8.10 -24.59 -11.64
CA ARG A 179 9.31 -25.34 -11.25
C ARG A 179 9.62 -25.24 -9.75
N SER A 180 9.38 -24.08 -9.13
CA SER A 180 9.53 -23.88 -7.68
C SER A 180 8.63 -24.78 -6.83
N THR A 181 7.48 -25.20 -7.36
CA THR A 181 6.59 -26.16 -6.68
C THR A 181 7.11 -27.59 -6.79
N VAL A 182 7.75 -27.95 -7.91
CA VAL A 182 8.44 -29.24 -8.09
C VAL A 182 9.58 -29.37 -7.06
N TYR A 183 10.52 -28.43 -7.06
CA TYR A 183 11.65 -28.42 -6.11
C TYR A 183 11.20 -28.49 -4.64
N ARG A 184 10.23 -27.65 -4.26
CA ARG A 184 9.68 -27.66 -2.89
C ARG A 184 8.98 -28.96 -2.51
N THR A 185 8.40 -29.67 -3.48
CA THR A 185 7.76 -30.97 -3.23
C THR A 185 8.81 -32.05 -3.00
N ILE A 186 9.87 -32.05 -3.80
CA ILE A 186 11.02 -32.94 -3.64
C ILE A 186 11.73 -32.69 -2.30
N GLN A 187 12.04 -31.44 -1.98
CA GLN A 187 12.71 -31.06 -0.72
C GLN A 187 11.92 -31.52 0.52
N ARG A 188 10.59 -31.32 0.53
CA ARG A 188 9.73 -31.78 1.64
C ARG A 188 9.72 -33.29 1.81
N GLN A 189 9.89 -34.05 0.72
CA GLN A 189 9.98 -35.51 0.80
C GLN A 189 11.28 -35.94 1.48
N PHE A 190 12.41 -35.30 1.13
CA PHE A 190 13.69 -35.54 1.79
C PHE A 190 13.61 -35.20 3.29
N GLU A 191 13.05 -34.03 3.65
CA GLU A 191 12.87 -33.60 5.05
C GLU A 191 11.92 -34.50 5.85
N SER A 192 10.96 -35.18 5.20
CA SER A 192 10.05 -36.13 5.86
C SER A 192 10.61 -37.55 5.99
N SER A 193 11.75 -37.83 5.33
CA SER A 193 12.42 -39.14 5.35
C SER A 193 13.62 -39.17 6.32
N LEU A 194 13.92 -38.05 6.97
CA LEU A 194 14.86 -37.84 8.08
C LEU A 194 14.10 -37.88 9.42
#